data_AF-A0A397SZY1-F1
#
_entry.id   AF-A0A397SZY1-F1
#
_cell.length_a   1.000
_cell.length_b   1.000
_cell.length_c   1.000
_cell.angle_alpha   90.00
_cell.angle_beta   90.00
_cell.angle_gamma   90.00
#
_symmetry.space_group_name_H-M   'P 1'
#
loop_
_entity.id
_entity.type
_entity.pdbx_description
1 polymer ?
#
loop_
_entity_poly.entity_id
_entity_poly.type
_entity_poly.pdbx_seq_one_letter_code
_entity_poly.pdbx_strand_id
1 'polypeptide(L)'
;MAIGSIIYLIKVKKQPFFFPSTRRRGWLRCRPLHSYHLLVVCFMFFEAIHLMALIYESYPTIAAAEVGNIAKNVIGNASAIFYAVSIVCSTPSVTLNENYELSIENKGPNARLVDIIGIILSLLPMITGFLIAFLTGHFAEIDNIQMANLFFRLNYLFEIVWQISYLTTLAYLYYKLMIVIKYYVKILEGRRGTSEITDENQLKKAKKCTKNVS
;
A
#
# COMPACT_ATOMS: atom_id res chain seq x y z
N MET A 1 6.08 8.10 -16.03
CA MET A 1 4.62 8.32 -15.82
C MET A 1 4.24 8.53 -14.35
N ALA A 2 4.59 7.63 -13.41
CA ALA A 2 4.17 7.74 -12.00
C ALA A 2 4.62 9.01 -11.25
N ILE A 3 5.88 9.45 -11.42
CA ILE A 3 6.39 10.71 -10.83
C ILE A 3 5.57 11.90 -11.34
N GLY A 4 5.34 11.97 -12.65
CA GLY A 4 4.50 12.99 -13.27
C GLY A 4 3.09 13.02 -12.70
N SER A 5 2.49 11.84 -12.44
CA SER A 5 1.18 11.74 -11.80
C SER A 5 1.18 12.28 -10.37
N ILE A 6 2.20 11.98 -9.55
CA ILE A 6 2.32 12.54 -8.19
C ILE A 6 2.44 14.07 -8.24
N ILE A 7 3.32 14.59 -9.12
CA ILE A 7 3.52 16.03 -9.30
C ILE A 7 2.22 16.70 -9.73
N TYR A 8 1.50 16.11 -10.69
CA TYR A 8 0.22 16.61 -11.15
C TYR A 8 -0.83 16.65 -10.02
N LEU A 9 -0.94 15.57 -9.24
CA LEU A 9 -1.89 15.49 -8.13
C LEU A 9 -1.59 16.54 -7.04
N ILE A 10 -0.31 16.72 -6.69
CA ILE A 10 0.08 17.66 -5.64
C ILE A 10 0.03 19.10 -6.12
N LYS A 11 0.68 19.43 -7.25
CA LYS A 11 0.84 20.82 -7.71
C LYS A 11 -0.36 21.34 -8.49
N VAL A 12 -0.96 20.53 -9.36
CA VAL A 12 -2.07 20.98 -10.23
C VAL A 12 -3.41 20.77 -9.54
N LYS A 13 -3.66 19.57 -9.01
CA LYS A 13 -4.92 19.26 -8.31
C LYS A 13 -4.97 19.73 -6.86
N LYS A 14 -3.86 20.28 -6.32
CA LYS A 14 -3.73 20.73 -4.93
C LYS A 14 -4.15 19.66 -3.91
N GLN A 15 -3.93 18.39 -4.25
CA GLN A 15 -4.22 17.27 -3.35
C GLN A 15 -2.98 16.97 -2.52
N PRO A 16 -2.98 17.25 -1.20
CA PRO A 16 -1.82 16.94 -0.37
C PRO A 16 -1.65 15.42 -0.30
N PHE A 17 -0.39 14.98 -0.25
CA PHE A 17 -0.02 13.57 -0.21
C PHE A 17 -0.62 12.88 1.04
N PHE A 18 -0.40 13.50 2.19
CA PHE A 18 -1.03 13.14 3.45
C PHE A 18 -2.22 14.06 3.73
N PHE A 19 -3.28 13.51 4.33
CA PHE A 19 -4.30 14.34 4.94
C PHE A 19 -3.74 15.03 6.20
N PRO A 20 -4.22 16.24 6.54
CA PRO A 20 -3.81 16.91 7.76
C PRO A 20 -4.13 16.03 8.99
N SER A 21 -3.11 15.84 9.83
CA SER A 21 -3.25 15.04 11.04
C SER A 21 -4.20 15.75 12.01
N THR A 22 -5.18 15.02 12.52
CA THR A 22 -6.00 15.46 13.66
C THR A 22 -6.08 14.33 14.68
N ARG A 23 -6.52 14.65 15.90
CA ARG A 23 -6.63 13.68 17.01
C ARG A 23 -7.48 12.44 16.65
N ARG A 24 -8.36 12.53 15.64
CA ARG A 24 -9.18 11.44 15.10
C ARG A 24 -8.67 10.84 13.78
N ARG A 25 -7.64 11.40 13.12
CA ARG A 25 -7.28 11.10 11.72
C ARG A 25 -5.91 10.44 11.49
N GLY A 26 -5.15 10.12 12.54
CA GLY A 26 -3.86 9.42 12.40
C GLY A 26 -2.77 10.26 11.72
N TRP A 27 -1.63 9.64 11.43
CA TRP A 27 -0.44 10.18 10.77
C TRP A 27 -0.27 9.62 9.35
N LEU A 28 -0.49 8.31 9.14
CA LEU A 28 -0.24 7.62 7.87
C LEU A 28 -1.47 7.59 6.96
N ARG A 29 -2.13 8.72 6.82
CA ARG A 29 -3.29 8.83 5.92
C ARG A 29 -2.89 9.41 4.57
N CYS A 30 -2.17 8.61 3.80
CA CYS A 30 -1.94 8.89 2.39
C CYS A 30 -3.24 8.71 1.60
N ARG A 31 -3.37 9.39 0.46
CA ARG A 31 -4.42 9.06 -0.52
C ARG A 31 -4.02 7.78 -1.26
N PRO A 32 -4.93 6.81 -1.47
CA PRO A 32 -4.60 5.56 -2.15
C PRO A 32 -3.90 5.74 -3.49
N LEU A 33 -4.37 6.68 -4.32
CA LEU A 33 -3.74 6.96 -5.62
C LEU A 33 -2.29 7.48 -5.46
N HIS A 34 -2.02 8.28 -4.44
CA HIS A 34 -0.68 8.78 -4.15
C HIS A 34 0.24 7.67 -3.64
N SER A 35 -0.25 6.83 -2.71
CA SER A 35 0.48 5.66 -2.22
C SER A 35 0.80 4.66 -3.35
N TYR A 36 -0.14 4.44 -4.26
CA TYR A 36 0.07 3.57 -5.42
C TYR A 36 1.21 4.11 -6.31
N HIS A 37 1.17 5.39 -6.66
CA HIS A 37 2.25 5.97 -7.45
C HIS A 37 3.58 5.99 -6.68
N LEU A 38 3.57 6.20 -5.36
CA LEU A 38 4.78 6.12 -4.54
C LEU A 38 5.40 4.72 -4.64
N LEU A 39 4.61 3.65 -4.48
CA LEU A 39 5.07 2.27 -4.66
C LEU A 39 5.75 2.07 -6.01
N VAL A 40 5.11 2.51 -7.10
CA VAL A 40 5.66 2.36 -8.45
C VAL A 40 6.96 3.14 -8.60
N VAL A 41 7.03 4.36 -8.07
CA VAL A 41 8.25 5.18 -8.11
C VAL A 41 9.39 4.51 -7.35
N CYS A 42 9.13 4.05 -6.12
CA CYS A 42 10.12 3.37 -5.31
C CYS A 42 10.64 2.10 -6.01
N PHE A 43 9.74 1.23 -6.47
CA PHE A 43 10.13 -0.01 -7.16
C PHE A 43 11.01 0.28 -8.38
N MET A 44 10.56 1.19 -9.26
CA MET A 44 11.28 1.51 -10.49
C MET A 44 12.62 2.22 -10.23
N PHE A 45 12.69 3.05 -9.20
CA PHE A 45 13.92 3.77 -8.85
C PHE A 45 15.01 2.81 -8.37
N PHE A 46 14.69 1.89 -7.46
CA PHE A 46 15.66 0.91 -6.97
C PHE A 46 16.04 -0.10 -8.04
N GLU A 47 15.12 -0.50 -8.92
CA GLU A 47 15.45 -1.33 -10.07
C GLU A 47 16.42 -0.62 -11.02
N ALA A 48 16.20 0.67 -11.31
CA ALA A 48 17.10 1.45 -12.14
C ALA A 48 18.51 1.56 -11.50
N ILE A 49 18.60 1.82 -10.20
CA ILE A 49 19.89 1.83 -9.49
C ILE A 49 20.58 0.48 -9.60
N HIS A 50 19.85 -0.62 -9.37
CA HIS A 50 20.43 -1.96 -9.41
C HIS A 50 20.95 -2.31 -10.80
N LEU A 51 20.18 -2.04 -11.86
CA LEU A 51 20.59 -2.26 -13.24
C LEU A 51 21.80 -1.41 -13.64
N MET A 52 21.83 -0.14 -13.23
CA MET A 52 22.99 0.72 -13.48
C MET A 52 24.24 0.18 -12.77
N ALA A 53 24.12 -0.22 -11.51
CA ALA A 53 25.24 -0.80 -10.77
C ALA A 53 25.75 -2.11 -11.39
N LEU A 54 24.86 -2.93 -11.98
CA LEU A 54 25.24 -4.12 -12.75
C LEU A 54 26.00 -3.77 -14.03
N ILE A 55 25.47 -2.83 -14.84
CA ILE A 55 26.09 -2.44 -16.13
C ILE A 55 27.49 -1.86 -15.92
N TYR A 56 27.68 -1.08 -14.86
CA TYR A 56 28.95 -0.46 -14.53
C TYR A 56 29.81 -1.30 -13.57
N GLU A 57 29.43 -2.56 -13.30
CA GLU A 57 30.14 -3.46 -12.37
C GLU A 57 30.49 -2.79 -11.03
N SER A 58 29.60 -1.94 -10.54
CA SER A 58 29.88 -1.01 -9.44
C SER A 58 29.68 -1.64 -8.06
N TYR A 59 29.25 -2.90 -7.98
CA TYR A 59 29.13 -3.60 -6.70
C TYR A 59 30.51 -4.00 -6.18
N PRO A 60 30.91 -3.53 -5.00
CA PRO A 60 32.24 -3.81 -4.46
C PRO A 60 32.38 -5.26 -3.97
N THR A 61 31.27 -5.91 -3.63
CA THR A 61 31.24 -7.27 -3.07
C THR A 61 29.97 -8.02 -3.51
N ILE A 62 29.97 -9.35 -3.37
CA ILE A 62 28.80 -10.19 -3.69
C ILE A 62 27.64 -9.89 -2.74
N ALA A 63 27.90 -9.65 -1.46
CA ALA A 63 26.91 -9.19 -0.47
C ALA A 63 26.23 -7.89 -0.89
N ALA A 64 26.98 -6.91 -1.40
CA ALA A 64 26.41 -5.67 -1.91
C ALA A 64 25.51 -5.92 -3.14
N ALA A 65 25.91 -6.83 -4.04
CA ALA A 65 25.12 -7.19 -5.22
C ALA A 65 23.80 -7.88 -4.85
N GLU A 66 23.81 -8.82 -3.89
CA GLU A 66 22.62 -9.51 -3.40
C GLU A 66 21.63 -8.56 -2.71
N VAL A 67 22.14 -7.66 -1.86
CA VAL A 67 21.34 -6.60 -1.23
C VAL A 67 20.74 -5.68 -2.28
N GLY A 68 21.52 -5.28 -3.29
CA GLY A 68 21.06 -4.46 -4.39
C GLY A 68 19.95 -5.13 -5.22
N ASN A 69 20.09 -6.42 -5.50
CA ASN A 69 19.12 -7.22 -6.26
C ASN A 69 17.75 -7.27 -5.58
N ILE A 70 17.72 -7.48 -4.26
CA ILE A 70 16.46 -7.57 -3.51
C ILE A 70 15.86 -6.20 -3.17
N ALA A 71 16.63 -5.11 -3.25
CA ALA A 71 16.23 -3.78 -2.77
C ALA A 71 14.92 -3.28 -3.38
N LYS A 72 14.68 -3.52 -4.68
CA LYS A 72 13.43 -3.13 -5.35
C LYS A 72 12.20 -3.81 -4.74
N ASN A 73 12.31 -5.09 -4.38
CA ASN A 73 11.23 -5.87 -3.79
C ASN A 73 11.01 -5.44 -2.34
N VAL A 74 12.09 -5.33 -1.57
CA VAL A 74 12.03 -4.91 -0.16
C VAL A 74 11.41 -3.52 0.00
N ILE A 75 11.90 -2.54 -0.75
CA ILE A 75 11.37 -1.17 -0.69
C ILE A 75 9.96 -1.09 -1.31
N GLY A 76 9.70 -1.86 -2.36
CA GLY A 76 8.37 -2.00 -2.96
C GLY A 76 7.35 -2.53 -1.95
N ASN A 77 7.68 -3.59 -1.23
CA ASN A 77 6.87 -4.21 -0.18
C ASN A 77 6.64 -3.25 0.99
N ALA A 78 7.67 -2.55 1.45
CA ALA A 78 7.55 -1.53 2.48
C ALA A 78 6.58 -0.40 2.04
N SER A 79 6.69 0.03 0.78
CA SER A 79 5.83 1.06 0.18
C SER A 79 4.39 0.59 -0.03
N ALA A 80 4.17 -0.70 -0.28
CA ALA A 80 2.86 -1.32 -0.47
C ALA A 80 1.98 -1.23 0.78
N ILE A 81 2.59 -1.28 1.97
CA ILE A 81 1.85 -1.12 3.22
C ILE A 81 1.16 0.24 3.31
N PHE A 82 1.78 1.32 2.82
CA PHE A 82 1.13 2.64 2.77
C PHE A 82 -0.11 2.65 1.88
N TYR A 83 -0.17 1.79 0.87
CA TYR A 83 -1.36 1.62 0.04
C TYR A 83 -2.46 0.88 0.79
N ALA A 84 -2.15 -0.25 1.45
CA ALA A 84 -3.13 -0.96 2.27
C ALA A 84 -3.69 -0.07 3.41
N VAL A 85 -2.81 0.63 4.14
CA VAL A 85 -3.19 1.57 5.21
C VAL A 85 -4.07 2.69 4.65
N SER A 86 -3.76 3.22 3.47
CA SER A 86 -4.59 4.26 2.85
C SER A 86 -6.02 3.81 2.55
N ILE A 87 -6.23 2.53 2.19
CA ILE A 87 -7.57 1.96 1.96
C ILE A 87 -8.31 1.79 3.28
N VAL A 88 -7.65 1.23 4.30
CA VAL A 88 -8.23 1.07 5.65
C VAL A 88 -8.69 2.42 6.19
N CYS A 89 -7.82 3.43 6.13
CA CYS A 89 -8.13 4.76 6.64
C CYS A 89 -9.13 5.52 5.76
N SER A 90 -9.33 5.15 4.49
CA SER A 90 -10.33 5.79 3.61
C SER A 90 -11.70 5.11 3.69
N THR A 91 -11.76 3.87 4.19
CA THR A 91 -13.01 3.12 4.31
C THR A 91 -13.68 3.45 5.66
N PRO A 92 -14.89 4.05 5.69
CA PRO A 92 -15.58 4.32 6.94
C PRO A 92 -15.91 3.02 7.69
N SER A 93 -15.93 3.08 9.02
CA SER A 93 -16.46 2.01 9.87
C SER A 93 -17.98 2.02 9.78
N VAL A 94 -18.54 0.93 9.27
CA VAL A 94 -19.97 0.78 9.10
C VAL A 94 -20.41 -0.59 9.58
N THR A 95 -21.39 -0.58 10.47
CA THR A 95 -22.04 -1.75 11.03
C THR A 95 -23.48 -1.79 10.53
N LEU A 96 -23.97 -2.99 10.25
CA LEU A 96 -25.37 -3.21 9.94
C LEU A 96 -26.13 -3.38 11.27
N ASN A 97 -27.13 -2.53 11.51
CA ASN A 97 -28.09 -2.74 12.59
C ASN A 97 -29.00 -3.93 12.25
N GLU A 98 -29.72 -4.47 13.23
CA GLU A 98 -30.67 -5.58 13.12
C GLU A 98 -31.76 -5.34 12.05
N ASN A 99 -32.06 -4.07 11.74
CA ASN A 99 -32.99 -3.66 10.69
C ASN A 99 -32.34 -3.56 9.30
N TYR A 100 -31.10 -4.03 9.11
CA TYR A 100 -30.27 -3.80 7.91
C TYR A 100 -30.01 -2.32 7.57
N GLU A 101 -30.28 -1.43 8.52
CA GLU A 101 -29.95 -0.01 8.46
C GLU A 101 -28.51 0.20 8.93
N LEU A 102 -27.78 1.04 8.19
CA LEU A 102 -26.37 1.29 8.42
C LEU A 102 -26.19 2.29 9.57
N SER A 103 -25.73 1.81 10.72
CA SER A 103 -25.25 2.68 11.77
C SER A 103 -23.79 3.02 11.46
N ILE A 104 -23.50 4.31 11.31
CA ILE A 104 -22.12 4.79 11.35
C ILE A 104 -21.70 4.67 12.82
N GLU A 105 -20.97 3.60 13.15
CA GLU A 105 -20.33 3.53 14.45
C GLU A 105 -19.33 4.69 14.56
N ASN A 106 -19.55 5.56 15.54
CA ASN A 106 -18.60 6.62 15.89
C ASN A 106 -17.26 6.05 16.41
N LYS A 107 -17.18 4.72 16.64
CA LYS A 107 -15.97 3.98 16.99
C LYS A 107 -15.33 3.37 15.74
N GLY A 108 -14.73 4.22 14.90
CA GLY A 108 -13.79 3.74 13.88
C GLY A 108 -12.56 3.08 14.52
N PRO A 109 -11.77 2.30 13.75
CA PRO A 109 -10.51 1.78 14.24
C PRO A 109 -9.63 2.92 14.75
N ASN A 110 -8.92 2.70 15.87
CA ASN A 110 -8.04 3.71 16.43
C ASN A 110 -6.95 4.05 15.39
N ALA A 111 -7.07 5.22 14.77
CA ALA A 111 -6.21 5.61 13.64
C ALA A 111 -4.72 5.52 14.00
N ARG A 112 -4.34 5.88 15.24
CA ARG A 112 -2.95 5.77 15.71
C ARG A 112 -2.47 4.31 15.80
N LEU A 113 -3.35 3.39 16.17
CA LEU A 113 -3.01 1.97 16.23
C LEU A 113 -2.79 1.42 14.82
N VAL A 114 -3.64 1.81 13.87
CA VAL A 114 -3.46 1.45 12.45
C VAL A 114 -2.14 2.01 11.91
N ASP A 115 -1.80 3.25 12.25
CA ASP A 115 -0.52 3.86 11.86
C ASP A 115 0.67 3.09 12.43
N ILE A 116 0.65 2.75 13.73
CA ILE A 116 1.72 1.99 14.39
C ILE A 116 1.90 0.62 13.74
N ILE A 117 0.79 -0.11 13.51
CA ILE A 117 0.83 -1.39 12.80
C ILE A 117 1.40 -1.21 11.38
N GLY A 118 0.96 -0.18 10.67
CA GLY A 118 1.47 0.15 9.33
C GLY A 118 2.97 0.40 9.31
N ILE A 119 3.51 1.14 10.28
CA ILE A 119 4.95 1.39 10.39
C ILE A 119 5.71 0.09 10.65
N ILE A 120 5.24 -0.70 11.63
CA ILE A 120 5.88 -1.98 11.98
C ILE A 120 5.89 -2.93 10.79
N LEU A 121 4.75 -3.07 10.09
CA LEU A 121 4.64 -3.91 8.90
C LEU A 121 5.47 -3.40 7.72
N SER A 122 5.66 -2.08 7.59
CA SER A 122 6.51 -1.49 6.54
C SER A 122 8.00 -1.74 6.81
N LEU A 123 8.43 -1.68 8.08
CA LEU A 123 9.82 -1.93 8.48
C LEU A 123 10.21 -3.41 8.46
N LEU A 124 9.26 -4.32 8.69
CA LEU A 124 9.52 -5.75 8.76
C LEU A 124 10.25 -6.30 7.51
N PRO A 125 9.75 -6.13 6.27
CA PRO A 125 10.44 -6.62 5.07
C PRO A 125 11.79 -5.92 4.85
N MET A 126 11.98 -4.69 5.34
CA MET A 126 13.27 -3.99 5.27
C MET A 126 14.31 -4.66 6.14
N ILE A 127 13.97 -4.96 7.39
CA ILE A 127 14.90 -5.59 8.33
C ILE A 127 15.19 -7.02 7.89
N THR A 128 14.16 -7.82 7.61
CA THR A 128 14.34 -9.24 7.30
C THR A 128 14.95 -9.44 5.91
N GLY A 129 14.45 -8.76 4.89
CA GLY A 129 14.89 -8.93 3.51
C GLY A 129 16.35 -8.53 3.31
N PHE A 130 16.75 -7.35 3.81
CA PHE A 130 18.14 -6.91 3.69
C PHE A 130 19.10 -7.78 4.50
N LEU A 131 18.71 -8.20 5.71
CA LEU A 131 19.57 -9.04 6.54
C LEU A 131 19.79 -10.43 5.92
N ILE A 132 18.74 -11.05 5.38
CA ILE A 132 18.88 -12.36 4.71
C ILE A 132 19.71 -12.24 3.43
N ALA A 133 19.49 -11.19 2.62
CA ALA A 133 20.27 -10.96 1.40
C ALA A 133 21.75 -10.68 1.68
N PHE A 134 22.03 -9.87 2.70
CA PHE A 134 23.39 -9.65 3.16
C PHE A 134 24.07 -10.95 3.59
N LEU A 135 23.40 -11.78 4.40
CA LEU A 135 23.92 -13.08 4.81
C LEU A 135 24.16 -14.00 3.60
N THR A 136 23.26 -13.97 2.62
CA THR A 136 23.37 -14.77 1.40
C THR A 136 24.67 -14.45 0.66
N GLY A 137 24.94 -13.17 0.40
CA GLY A 137 26.17 -12.79 -0.29
C GLY A 137 27.42 -12.90 0.60
N HIS A 138 27.32 -12.66 1.91
CA HIS A 138 28.44 -12.87 2.83
C HIS A 138 28.91 -14.33 2.84
N PHE A 139 27.98 -15.29 2.94
CA PHE A 139 28.31 -16.71 2.88
C PHE A 139 28.82 -17.14 1.50
N ALA A 140 28.37 -16.49 0.43
CA ALA A 140 28.90 -16.71 -0.91
C ALA A 140 30.34 -16.20 -1.07
N GLU A 141 30.70 -15.07 -0.44
CA GLU A 141 32.07 -14.51 -0.47
C GLU A 141 33.10 -15.41 0.23
N ILE A 142 32.71 -16.10 1.29
CA ILE A 142 33.59 -17.04 2.01
C ILE A 142 33.51 -18.47 1.45
N ASP A 143 33.01 -18.64 0.23
CA ASP A 143 32.82 -19.91 -0.48
C ASP A 143 31.97 -20.96 0.27
N ASN A 144 31.16 -20.55 1.23
CA ASN A 144 30.21 -21.43 1.94
C ASN A 144 28.88 -21.50 1.17
N ILE A 145 28.92 -22.18 0.02
CA ILE A 145 27.80 -22.28 -0.92
C ILE A 145 26.57 -22.95 -0.30
N GLN A 146 26.74 -23.87 0.65
CA GLN A 146 25.63 -24.53 1.32
C GLN A 146 24.80 -23.54 2.14
N MET A 147 25.46 -22.69 2.94
CA MET A 147 24.77 -21.67 3.73
C MET A 147 24.20 -20.55 2.86
N ALA A 148 24.93 -20.11 1.83
CA ALA A 148 24.43 -19.11 0.87
C ALA A 148 23.12 -19.58 0.22
N ASN A 149 23.06 -20.82 -0.27
CA ASN A 149 21.85 -21.39 -0.86
C ASN A 149 20.69 -21.52 0.13
N LEU A 150 20.97 -21.81 1.40
CA LEU A 150 19.95 -21.85 2.45
C LEU A 150 19.31 -20.47 2.65
N PHE A 151 20.12 -19.42 2.82
CA PHE A 151 19.61 -18.06 2.99
C PHE A 151 18.91 -17.53 1.74
N PHE A 152 19.44 -17.85 0.55
CA PHE A 152 18.80 -17.55 -0.72
C PHE A 152 17.38 -18.14 -0.77
N ARG A 153 17.22 -19.44 -0.48
CA ARG A 153 15.90 -20.09 -0.46
C ARG A 153 14.96 -19.50 0.58
N LEU A 154 15.47 -19.19 1.78
CA LEU A 154 14.67 -18.54 2.83
C LEU A 154 14.16 -17.16 2.39
N ASN A 155 14.97 -16.40 1.67
CA ASN A 155 14.58 -15.09 1.15
C ASN A 155 13.38 -15.20 0.19
N TYR A 156 13.46 -16.10 -0.80
CA TYR A 156 12.36 -16.32 -1.74
C TYR A 156 11.10 -16.85 -1.06
N LEU A 157 11.25 -17.74 -0.08
CA LEU A 157 10.10 -18.27 0.67
C LEU A 157 9.43 -17.17 1.48
N PHE A 158 10.22 -16.33 2.18
CA PHE A 158 9.71 -15.18 2.90
C PHE A 158 8.95 -14.22 1.97
N GLU A 159 9.53 -13.91 0.80
CA GLU A 159 8.95 -13.02 -0.18
C GLU A 159 7.60 -13.55 -0.71
N ILE A 160 7.51 -14.84 -1.06
CA ILE A 160 6.28 -15.47 -1.53
C ILE A 160 5.19 -15.42 -0.45
N VAL A 161 5.53 -15.78 0.79
CA VAL A 161 4.58 -15.77 1.92
C VAL A 161 4.08 -14.35 2.18
N TRP A 162 4.97 -13.37 2.12
CA TRP A 162 4.64 -11.96 2.28
C TRP A 162 3.67 -11.49 1.19
N GLN A 163 3.98 -11.77 -0.08
CA GLN A 163 3.15 -11.36 -1.21
C GLN A 163 1.75 -11.98 -1.17
N ILE A 164 1.64 -13.28 -0.85
CA ILE A 164 0.34 -13.95 -0.71
C ILE A 164 -0.47 -13.31 0.42
N SER A 165 0.15 -13.12 1.59
CA SER A 165 -0.51 -12.50 2.76
C SER A 165 -0.98 -11.08 2.44
N TYR A 166 -0.16 -10.30 1.75
CA TYR A 166 -0.49 -8.95 1.32
C TYR A 166 -1.65 -8.94 0.30
N LEU A 167 -1.62 -9.80 -0.72
CA LEU A 167 -2.68 -9.90 -1.73
C LEU A 167 -4.01 -10.32 -1.11
N THR A 168 -4.02 -11.31 -0.21
CA THR A 168 -5.22 -11.73 0.51
C THR A 168 -5.79 -10.58 1.34
N THR A 169 -4.93 -9.86 2.07
CA THR A 169 -5.34 -8.69 2.85
C THR A 169 -5.90 -7.59 1.95
N LEU A 170 -5.24 -7.30 0.84
CA LEU A 170 -5.67 -6.28 -0.11
C LEU A 170 -7.02 -6.63 -0.73
N ALA A 171 -7.22 -7.89 -1.14
CA ALA A 171 -8.50 -8.38 -1.66
C ALA A 171 -9.63 -8.21 -0.64
N TYR A 172 -9.39 -8.55 0.63
CA TYR A 172 -10.35 -8.34 1.71
C TYR A 172 -10.71 -6.86 1.90
N LEU A 173 -9.71 -5.98 1.92
CA LEU A 173 -9.92 -4.53 2.06
C LEU A 173 -10.71 -3.95 0.88
N TYR A 174 -10.40 -4.39 -0.34
CA TYR A 174 -11.12 -4.00 -1.54
C TYR A 174 -12.56 -4.48 -1.54
N TYR A 175 -12.79 -5.74 -1.15
CA TYR A 175 -14.13 -6.30 -1.01
C TYR A 175 -14.97 -5.46 -0.02
N LYS A 176 -14.40 -5.15 1.16
CA LYS A 176 -15.05 -4.29 2.15
C LYS A 176 -15.34 -2.89 1.58
N LEU A 177 -14.37 -2.26 0.92
CA LEU A 177 -14.57 -0.95 0.28
C LEU A 177 -15.72 -0.97 -0.74
N MET A 178 -15.81 -2.02 -1.57
CA MET A 178 -16.86 -2.16 -2.56
C MET A 178 -18.26 -2.31 -1.95
N ILE A 179 -18.39 -3.04 -0.85
CA ILE A 179 -19.66 -3.12 -0.10
C ILE A 179 -20.10 -1.72 0.35
N VAL A 180 -19.17 -0.96 0.97
CA VAL A 180 -19.47 0.39 1.46
C VAL A 180 -19.88 1.32 0.33
N ILE A 181 -19.18 1.31 -0.81
CA ILE A 181 -19.51 2.14 -1.95
C ILE A 181 -20.89 1.77 -2.52
N LYS A 182 -21.16 0.47 -2.74
CA LYS A 182 -22.46 -0.01 -3.26
C LYS A 182 -23.62 0.45 -2.36
N TYR A 183 -23.43 0.37 -1.06
CA TYR A 183 -24.43 0.81 -0.09
C TYR A 183 -24.61 2.33 -0.10
N TYR A 184 -23.52 3.10 -0.15
CA TYR A 184 -23.59 4.56 -0.24
C TYR A 184 -24.33 5.03 -1.50
N VAL A 185 -24.12 4.36 -2.64
CA VAL A 185 -24.91 4.59 -3.86
C VAL A 185 -26.39 4.32 -3.61
N LYS A 186 -26.75 3.20 -2.97
CA LYS A 186 -28.14 2.86 -2.65
C LYS A 186 -28.82 3.92 -1.75
N ILE A 187 -28.12 4.44 -0.74
CA ILE A 187 -28.65 5.53 0.10
C ILE A 187 -28.89 6.79 -0.74
N LEU A 188 -27.93 7.19 -1.56
CA LEU A 188 -28.06 8.38 -2.41
C LEU A 188 -29.21 8.24 -3.41
N GLU A 189 -29.45 7.03 -3.94
CA GLU A 189 -30.62 6.75 -4.77
C GLU A 189 -31.93 6.89 -4.01
N GLY A 190 -31.99 6.42 -2.75
CA GLY A 190 -33.18 6.56 -1.89
C GLY A 190 -33.48 8.01 -1.48
N ARG A 191 -32.46 8.85 -1.27
CA ARG A 191 -32.62 10.27 -0.92
C ARG A 191 -33.04 11.16 -2.09
N ARG A 192 -32.80 10.73 -3.33
CA ARG A 192 -33.17 11.47 -4.55
C ARG A 192 -34.68 11.73 -4.66
N GLY A 193 -35.52 11.01 -3.93
CA GLY A 193 -36.96 11.30 -3.81
C GLY A 193 -37.32 12.49 -2.90
N THR A 194 -36.35 13.12 -2.22
CA THR A 194 -36.61 14.16 -1.19
C THR A 194 -35.78 15.45 -1.30
N SER A 195 -34.67 15.51 -2.05
CA SER A 195 -33.92 16.77 -2.30
C SER A 195 -33.18 16.74 -3.64
N GLU A 196 -33.37 17.75 -4.50
CA GLU A 196 -33.12 17.60 -5.95
C GLU A 196 -31.72 18.03 -6.47
N ILE A 197 -30.98 18.94 -5.83
CA ILE A 197 -29.82 19.58 -6.51
C ILE A 197 -28.45 19.09 -6.01
N THR A 198 -28.25 18.93 -4.70
CA THR A 198 -26.95 18.53 -4.14
C THR A 198 -26.70 17.02 -4.25
N ASP A 199 -27.77 16.22 -4.12
CA ASP A 199 -27.70 14.75 -4.15
C ASP A 199 -27.40 14.20 -5.55
N GLU A 200 -27.85 14.87 -6.61
CA GLU A 200 -27.65 14.39 -7.99
C GLU A 200 -26.17 14.41 -8.41
N ASN A 201 -25.45 15.46 -8.04
CA ASN A 201 -24.04 15.61 -8.41
C ASN A 201 -23.15 14.64 -7.61
N GLN A 202 -23.51 14.34 -6.36
CA GLN A 202 -22.85 13.31 -5.55
C GLN A 202 -23.14 11.89 -6.06
N LEU A 203 -24.38 11.62 -6.47
CA LEU A 203 -24.78 10.34 -7.04
C LEU A 203 -24.08 10.04 -8.36
N LYS A 204 -23.99 11.03 -9.28
CA LYS A 204 -23.23 10.88 -10.53
C LYS A 204 -21.76 10.56 -10.27
N LYS A 205 -21.13 11.21 -9.28
CA LYS A 205 -19.75 10.91 -8.87
C LYS A 205 -19.62 9.50 -8.27
N ALA A 206 -20.55 9.09 -7.42
CA ALA A 206 -20.53 7.76 -6.80
C ALA A 206 -20.74 6.64 -7.83
N LYS A 207 -21.69 6.78 -8.77
CA LYS A 207 -21.91 5.85 -9.88
C LYS A 207 -20.73 5.75 -10.84
N LYS A 208 -20.04 6.87 -11.08
CA LYS A 208 -18.81 6.89 -11.88
C LYS A 208 -17.67 6.19 -11.13
N CYS A 209 -17.56 6.36 -9.81
CA CYS A 209 -16.61 5.62 -8.99
C CYS A 209 -16.87 4.11 -9.01
N THR A 210 -18.12 3.64 -8.87
CA THR A 210 -18.41 2.20 -8.94
C THR A 210 -18.07 1.60 -10.30
N LYS A 211 -18.43 2.27 -11.40
CA LYS A 211 -18.08 1.82 -12.77
C LYS A 211 -16.58 1.77 -13.06
N ASN A 212 -15.78 2.60 -12.40
CA ASN A 212 -14.33 2.63 -12.60
C ASN A 212 -13.59 1.60 -11.73
N VAL A 213 -14.29 0.96 -10.78
CA VAL A 213 -13.71 0.00 -9.84
C VAL A 213 -14.27 -1.42 -10.04
N SER A 214 -15.43 -1.59 -10.70
CA SER A 214 -15.95 -2.88 -11.18
C SER A 214 -15.35 -3.26 -12.53
#